data_AF-A0A452XS18-F1
#
_entry.id   AF-A0A452XS18-F1
#
_cell.length_a   1.000
_cell.length_b   1.000
_cell.length_c   1.000
_cell.angle_alpha   90.00
_cell.angle_beta   90.00
_cell.angle_gamma   90.00
#
_symmetry.space_group_name_H-M   'P 1'
#
loop_
_entity.id
_entity.type
_entity.pdbx_description
1 polymer ?
#
loop_
_entity_poly.entity_id
_entity_poly.type
_entity_poly.pdbx_seq_one_letter_code
_entity_poly.pdbx_strand_id
1 'polypeptide(L)'
;GCIILSLLIRSFICSSPQLSILSIQSSPSVTDRSMLTVASCCPILTELDISYCYEVSYKSLEVIGQSCPNLVVLKRSIFNWLDSSEHVRTVPAEYLRACPQDGDREAIAISRSMPKLKQLVLRFAKLSGVGLNSIAEGCKELEVLDLFGCANLTSRGIEQAAANLKNLEMLVKPNFYIPRSAFHMERYGHWQLYDERFQTNVFQI
;
A
#
# COMPACT_ATOMS: atom_id res chain seq x y z
N GLY A 1 -2.74 23.60 -6.63
CA GLY A 1 -2.54 22.53 -5.64
C GLY A 1 -1.56 21.47 -6.11
N CYS A 2 -1.99 20.52 -6.95
CA CYS A 2 -1.26 19.26 -7.19
C CYS A 2 0.08 19.33 -7.96
N ILE A 3 0.27 20.24 -8.91
CA ILE A 3 1.50 20.26 -9.73
C ILE A 3 2.72 20.69 -8.92
N ILE A 4 2.53 21.63 -7.97
CA ILE A 4 3.63 22.11 -7.11
C ILE A 4 4.04 20.99 -6.15
N LEU A 5 3.07 20.24 -5.60
CA LEU A 5 3.35 19.13 -4.69
C LEU A 5 4.09 17.98 -5.40
N SER A 6 3.71 17.63 -6.64
CA SER A 6 4.41 16.59 -7.42
C SER A 6 5.81 16.99 -7.85
N LEU A 7 6.05 18.28 -8.16
CA LEU A 7 7.38 18.81 -8.44
C LEU A 7 8.26 18.86 -7.18
N LEU A 8 7.70 19.21 -6.02
CA LEU A 8 8.41 19.18 -4.74
C LEU A 8 8.81 17.76 -4.34
N ILE A 9 7.91 16.78 -4.52
CA ILE A 9 8.21 15.35 -4.30
C ILE A 9 9.37 14.92 -5.21
N ARG A 10 9.33 15.25 -6.50
CA ARG A 10 10.42 14.92 -7.44
C ARG A 10 11.74 15.56 -7.04
N SER A 11 11.73 16.86 -6.70
CA SER A 11 12.95 17.57 -6.29
C SER A 11 13.53 16.96 -5.02
N PHE A 12 12.71 16.71 -4.01
CA PHE A 12 13.14 16.13 -2.75
C PHE A 12 13.74 14.73 -2.91
N ILE A 13 13.06 13.85 -3.66
CA ILE A 13 13.51 12.48 -3.92
C ILE A 13 14.85 12.49 -4.67
N CYS A 14 14.96 13.26 -5.75
CA CYS A 14 16.18 13.25 -6.57
C CYS A 14 17.34 14.04 -5.96
N SER A 15 17.09 14.89 -4.96
CA SER A 15 18.13 15.49 -4.11
C SER A 15 18.56 14.58 -2.95
N SER A 16 17.93 13.42 -2.77
CA SER A 16 18.17 12.51 -1.64
C SER A 16 18.54 11.09 -2.11
N PRO A 17 19.70 10.89 -2.78
CA PRO A 17 20.11 9.58 -3.30
C PRO A 17 20.40 8.54 -2.21
N GLN A 18 20.52 8.98 -0.95
CA GLN A 18 20.73 8.12 0.21
C GLN A 18 19.44 7.77 0.96
N LEU A 19 18.27 8.05 0.37
CA LEU A 19 17.00 7.75 1.01
C LEU A 19 16.77 6.23 1.09
N SER A 20 16.85 5.69 2.30
CA SER A 20 16.61 4.27 2.59
C SER A 20 15.17 3.99 3.02
N ILE A 21 14.49 4.96 3.66
CA ILE A 21 13.12 4.82 4.16
C ILE A 21 12.26 5.89 3.53
N LEU A 22 11.17 5.49 2.88
CA LEU A 22 10.16 6.40 2.33
C LEU A 22 8.77 5.99 2.82
N SER A 23 8.12 6.87 3.57
CA SER A 23 6.72 6.71 3.97
C SER A 23 5.90 7.89 3.45
N ILE A 24 5.00 7.62 2.52
CA ILE A 24 4.01 8.59 2.03
C ILE A 24 2.66 7.89 1.97
N GLN A 25 1.77 8.25 2.90
CA GLN A 25 0.46 7.64 3.05
C GLN A 25 -0.65 8.62 2.66
N SER A 26 -1.80 8.09 2.22
CA SER A 26 -3.04 8.85 1.99
C SER A 26 -2.89 10.08 1.06
N SER A 27 -1.90 10.06 0.15
CA SER A 27 -1.60 11.22 -0.71
C SER A 27 -2.13 11.01 -2.13
N PRO A 28 -3.05 11.87 -2.62
CA PRO A 28 -3.58 11.78 -3.99
C PRO A 28 -2.53 12.19 -5.04
N SER A 29 -1.42 12.80 -4.62
CA SER A 29 -0.32 13.16 -5.53
C SER A 29 0.66 12.01 -5.77
N VAL A 30 0.56 10.93 -5.00
CA VAL A 30 1.37 9.72 -5.19
C VAL A 30 0.67 8.82 -6.21
N THR A 31 1.24 8.78 -7.41
CA THR A 31 0.78 8.06 -8.59
C THR A 31 1.86 7.12 -9.10
N ASP A 32 1.54 6.28 -10.09
CA ASP A 32 2.56 5.49 -10.80
C ASP A 32 3.71 6.34 -11.35
N ARG A 33 3.44 7.57 -11.78
CA ARG A 33 4.48 8.47 -12.32
C ARG A 33 5.45 8.94 -11.23
N SER A 34 4.96 9.20 -10.02
CA SER A 34 5.86 9.51 -8.90
C SER A 34 6.65 8.28 -8.47
N MET A 35 6.07 7.08 -8.50
CA MET A 35 6.79 5.84 -8.17
C MET A 35 7.91 5.52 -9.15
N LEU A 36 7.74 5.82 -10.44
CA LEU A 36 8.84 5.77 -11.41
C LEU A 36 10.01 6.70 -11.02
N THR A 37 9.68 7.89 -10.49
CA THR A 37 10.70 8.83 -10.01
C THR A 37 11.43 8.27 -8.78
N VAL A 38 10.69 7.74 -7.80
CA VAL A 38 11.27 7.05 -6.62
C VAL A 38 12.21 5.94 -7.05
N ALA A 39 11.75 5.05 -7.94
CA ALA A 39 12.53 3.92 -8.45
C ALA A 39 13.85 4.39 -9.10
N SER A 40 13.83 5.49 -9.85
CA SER A 40 15.02 6.02 -10.53
C SER A 40 15.99 6.77 -9.60
N CYS A 41 15.49 7.41 -8.54
CA CYS A 41 16.29 8.32 -7.70
C CYS A 41 16.68 7.70 -6.35
N CYS A 42 16.05 6.61 -5.92
CA CYS A 42 16.29 5.96 -4.62
C CYS A 42 16.62 4.45 -4.76
N PRO A 43 17.72 4.07 -5.42
CA PRO A 43 18.07 2.66 -5.64
C PRO A 43 18.45 1.89 -4.36
N ILE A 44 18.78 2.61 -3.27
CA ILE A 44 19.14 2.01 -1.98
C ILE A 44 17.95 1.87 -1.02
N LEU A 45 16.72 2.10 -1.49
CA LEU A 45 15.53 2.03 -0.66
C LEU A 45 15.39 0.66 0.01
N THR A 46 15.27 0.66 1.33
CA THR A 46 15.09 -0.51 2.18
C THR A 46 13.65 -0.61 2.70
N GLU A 47 12.96 0.51 2.88
CA GLU A 47 11.58 0.53 3.36
C GLU A 47 10.70 1.47 2.54
N LEU A 48 9.53 0.97 2.14
CA LEU A 48 8.52 1.73 1.43
C LEU A 48 7.15 1.55 2.08
N ASP A 49 6.51 2.67 2.44
CA ASP A 49 5.12 2.70 2.85
C ASP A 49 4.33 3.64 1.94
N ILE A 50 3.43 3.04 1.16
CA ILE A 50 2.52 3.71 0.22
C ILE A 50 1.07 3.35 0.53
N SER A 51 0.77 3.13 1.82
CA SER A 51 -0.57 2.84 2.29
C SER A 51 -1.54 3.96 1.90
N TYR A 52 -2.73 3.58 1.45
CA TYR A 52 -3.82 4.48 1.08
C TYR A 52 -3.55 5.39 -0.13
N CYS A 53 -2.45 5.18 -0.86
CA CYS A 53 -2.14 5.84 -2.13
C CYS A 53 -2.80 5.09 -3.29
N TYR A 54 -3.97 5.55 -3.71
CA TYR A 54 -4.88 4.81 -4.61
C TYR A 54 -4.52 4.92 -6.11
N GLU A 55 -3.78 5.95 -6.52
CA GLU A 55 -3.28 6.13 -7.90
C GLU A 55 -2.01 5.32 -8.18
N VAL A 56 -1.61 4.45 -7.25
CA VAL A 56 -0.50 3.51 -7.40
C VAL A 56 -1.06 2.14 -7.75
N SER A 57 -0.59 1.54 -8.85
CA SER A 57 -0.99 0.21 -9.32
C SER A 57 0.12 -0.82 -9.11
N TYR A 58 -0.18 -2.10 -9.42
CA TYR A 58 0.82 -3.16 -9.42
C TYR A 58 2.08 -2.84 -10.28
N LYS A 59 1.96 -2.01 -11.32
CA LYS A 59 3.11 -1.61 -12.17
C LYS A 59 4.17 -0.85 -11.39
N SER A 60 3.74 -0.05 -10.42
CA SER A 60 4.66 0.64 -9.52
C SER A 60 5.40 -0.31 -8.59
N LEU A 61 4.74 -1.36 -8.10
CA LEU A 61 5.39 -2.38 -7.29
C LEU A 61 6.44 -3.14 -8.12
N GLU A 62 6.11 -3.45 -9.38
CA GLU A 62 7.05 -4.10 -10.31
C GLU A 62 8.31 -3.24 -10.52
N VAL A 63 8.15 -1.97 -10.89
CA VAL A 63 9.31 -1.09 -11.15
C VAL A 63 10.12 -0.78 -9.89
N ILE A 64 9.47 -0.64 -8.73
CA ILE A 64 10.15 -0.44 -7.45
C ILE A 64 10.96 -1.68 -7.08
N GLY A 65 10.39 -2.88 -7.14
CA GLY A 65 11.14 -4.09 -6.82
C GLY A 65 12.33 -4.32 -7.76
N GLN A 66 12.18 -3.99 -9.04
CA GLN A 66 13.27 -4.07 -10.02
C GLN A 66 14.39 -3.04 -9.77
N SER A 67 14.05 -1.86 -9.25
CA SER A 67 15.01 -0.74 -9.11
C SER A 67 15.58 -0.60 -7.70
N CYS A 68 14.92 -1.18 -6.70
CA CYS A 68 15.29 -1.13 -5.28
C CYS A 68 15.57 -2.55 -4.75
N PRO A 69 16.69 -3.19 -5.12
CA PRO A 69 16.99 -4.60 -4.83
C PRO A 69 17.26 -4.91 -3.35
N ASN A 70 17.28 -3.89 -2.50
CA ASN A 70 17.50 -4.01 -1.05
C ASN A 70 16.23 -3.73 -0.24
N LEU A 71 15.06 -3.68 -0.89
CA LEU A 71 13.79 -3.47 -0.21
C LEU A 71 13.48 -4.65 0.71
N VAL A 72 13.37 -4.36 2.00
CA VAL A 72 13.12 -5.33 3.09
C VAL A 72 11.75 -5.13 3.74
N VAL A 73 11.21 -3.91 3.72
CA VAL A 73 9.89 -3.59 4.25
C VAL A 73 9.02 -2.97 3.15
N LEU A 74 7.87 -3.57 2.89
CA LEU A 74 6.82 -2.98 2.05
C LEU A 74 5.51 -2.90 2.83
N LYS A 75 4.93 -1.70 2.90
CA LYS A 75 3.60 -1.45 3.46
C LYS A 75 2.67 -0.89 2.39
N ARG A 76 1.60 -1.63 2.18
CA ARG A 76 0.58 -1.39 1.15
C ARG A 76 -0.80 -1.74 1.71
N SER A 77 -1.39 -0.79 2.43
CA SER A 77 -2.78 -0.89 2.86
C SER A 77 -3.70 -0.21 1.84
N ILE A 78 -4.80 -0.86 1.47
CA ILE A 78 -5.84 -0.27 0.63
C ILE A 78 -7.02 0.13 1.54
N PHE A 79 -7.90 1.02 1.09
CA PHE A 79 -9.15 1.28 1.82
C PHE A 79 -10.09 0.07 1.77
N ASN A 80 -10.77 -0.19 2.88
CA ASN A 80 -11.74 -1.26 2.99
C ASN A 80 -13.07 -0.86 2.31
N TRP A 81 -13.40 -1.45 1.16
CA TRP A 81 -14.70 -1.24 0.49
C TRP A 81 -15.76 -2.29 0.81
N LEU A 82 -15.63 -3.01 1.93
CA LEU A 82 -16.64 -3.99 2.34
C LEU A 82 -18.05 -3.39 2.53
N ASP A 83 -18.20 -2.06 2.53
CA ASP A 83 -19.51 -1.43 2.39
C ASP A 83 -19.50 -0.25 1.40
N SER A 84 -19.96 -0.49 0.18
CA SER A 84 -20.19 0.58 -0.79
C SER A 84 -21.35 1.50 -0.37
N SER A 85 -22.28 1.03 0.47
CA SER A 85 -23.48 1.79 0.84
C SER A 85 -23.19 2.97 1.76
N GLU A 86 -22.16 2.90 2.61
CA GLU A 86 -21.74 4.01 3.48
C GLU A 86 -20.80 5.02 2.79
N HIS A 87 -20.26 4.70 1.60
CA HIS A 87 -19.24 5.52 0.93
C HIS A 87 -19.73 6.22 -0.35
N VAL A 88 -20.87 5.82 -0.92
CA VAL A 88 -21.44 6.41 -2.15
C VAL A 88 -21.72 7.92 -2.03
N ARG A 89 -21.84 8.47 -0.82
CA ARG A 89 -22.02 9.92 -0.58
C ARG A 89 -20.75 10.66 -0.16
N THR A 90 -19.66 9.96 0.14
CA THR A 90 -18.45 10.52 0.77
C THR A 90 -17.22 10.42 -0.12
N VAL A 91 -17.20 9.42 -1.01
CA VAL A 91 -16.05 9.06 -1.82
C VAL A 91 -16.44 9.16 -3.30
N PRO A 92 -15.68 9.86 -4.17
CA PRO A 92 -16.01 10.01 -5.58
C PRO A 92 -16.27 8.65 -6.26
N ALA A 93 -17.27 8.56 -7.13
CA ALA A 93 -17.60 7.31 -7.80
C ALA A 93 -16.43 6.79 -8.67
N GLU A 94 -15.62 7.71 -9.19
CA GLU A 94 -14.37 7.44 -9.90
C GLU A 94 -13.37 6.71 -9.00
N TYR A 95 -13.28 7.10 -7.72
CA TYR A 95 -12.43 6.46 -6.72
C TYR A 95 -12.91 5.03 -6.38
N LEU A 96 -14.24 4.84 -6.24
CA LEU A 96 -14.82 3.51 -6.04
C LEU A 96 -14.60 2.56 -7.24
N ARG A 97 -14.45 3.12 -8.45
CA ARG A 97 -14.24 2.36 -9.70
C ARG A 97 -12.76 2.19 -10.07
N ALA A 98 -11.88 3.10 -9.66
CA ALA A 98 -10.47 3.14 -10.04
C ALA A 98 -9.55 2.32 -9.12
N CYS A 99 -10.00 2.00 -7.90
CA CYS A 99 -9.16 1.29 -6.96
C CYS A 99 -9.04 -0.21 -7.21
N PRO A 100 -7.87 -0.81 -6.93
CA PRO A 100 -7.25 -1.71 -7.89
C PRO A 100 -8.09 -2.97 -8.11
N GLN A 101 -8.47 -3.18 -9.37
CA GLN A 101 -8.97 -4.45 -9.90
C GLN A 101 -7.86 -5.50 -10.02
N ASP A 102 -6.72 -5.28 -9.33
CA ASP A 102 -5.49 -6.00 -9.61
C ASP A 102 -5.52 -7.44 -9.10
N GLY A 103 -6.43 -7.80 -8.19
CA GLY A 103 -6.58 -9.18 -7.71
C GLY A 103 -5.25 -9.73 -7.23
N ASP A 104 -4.70 -10.70 -7.96
CA ASP A 104 -3.39 -11.31 -7.67
C ASP A 104 -2.19 -10.59 -8.31
N ARG A 105 -2.39 -9.56 -9.15
CA ARG A 105 -1.30 -8.89 -9.89
C ARG A 105 -0.31 -8.16 -8.99
N GLU A 106 -0.77 -7.46 -7.94
CA GLU A 106 0.14 -6.84 -6.97
C GLU A 106 1.00 -7.91 -6.28
N ALA A 107 0.37 -9.02 -5.86
CA ALA A 107 1.06 -10.14 -5.23
C ALA A 107 2.09 -10.80 -6.16
N ILE A 108 1.75 -10.99 -7.44
CA ILE A 108 2.65 -11.53 -8.47
C ILE A 108 3.81 -10.56 -8.76
N ALA A 109 3.56 -9.25 -8.80
CA ALA A 109 4.61 -8.25 -8.99
C ALA A 109 5.61 -8.32 -7.83
N ILE A 110 5.12 -8.27 -6.59
CA ILE A 110 5.93 -8.37 -5.37
C ILE A 110 6.76 -9.67 -5.39
N SER A 111 6.12 -10.81 -5.65
CA SER A 111 6.80 -12.10 -5.61
C SER A 111 7.93 -12.23 -6.64
N ARG A 112 7.82 -11.56 -7.79
CA ARG A 112 8.81 -11.63 -8.86
C ARG A 112 9.96 -10.67 -8.69
N SER A 113 9.73 -9.51 -8.06
CA SER A 113 10.71 -8.43 -8.02
C SER A 113 11.28 -8.14 -6.64
N MET A 114 10.74 -8.69 -5.55
CA MET A 114 11.14 -8.34 -4.17
C MET A 114 11.50 -9.58 -3.31
N PRO A 115 12.53 -10.36 -3.70
CA PRO A 115 12.85 -11.62 -3.02
C PRO A 115 13.40 -11.46 -1.59
N LYS A 116 13.95 -10.29 -1.24
CA LYS A 116 14.55 -9.98 0.07
C LYS A 116 13.57 -9.40 1.09
N LEU A 117 12.27 -9.35 0.78
CA LEU A 117 11.28 -8.83 1.72
C LEU A 117 11.26 -9.67 3.00
N LYS A 118 11.38 -8.97 4.14
CA LYS A 118 11.25 -9.51 5.49
C LYS A 118 9.90 -9.13 6.10
N GLN A 119 9.41 -7.92 5.80
CA GLN A 119 8.12 -7.46 6.27
C GLN A 119 7.23 -7.03 5.11
N LEU A 120 6.06 -7.65 5.02
CA LEU A 120 5.03 -7.32 4.04
C LEU A 120 3.70 -7.05 4.75
N VAL A 121 3.24 -5.81 4.65
CA VAL A 121 1.92 -5.40 5.12
C VAL A 121 1.02 -5.18 3.91
N LEU A 122 0.11 -6.11 3.66
CA LEU A 122 -0.88 -6.07 2.59
C LEU A 122 -2.29 -6.12 3.19
N ARG A 123 -2.79 -4.96 3.60
CA ARG A 123 -4.12 -4.86 4.24
C ARG A 123 -5.19 -4.50 3.23
N PHE A 124 -6.36 -5.11 3.39
CA PHE A 124 -7.54 -4.92 2.53
C PHE A 124 -7.27 -5.17 1.03
N ALA A 125 -6.21 -5.91 0.71
CA ALA A 125 -5.89 -6.28 -0.65
C ALA A 125 -6.89 -7.34 -1.16
N LYS A 126 -7.17 -7.31 -2.47
CA LYS A 126 -8.15 -8.19 -3.13
C LYS A 126 -7.56 -9.53 -3.60
N LEU A 127 -6.34 -9.87 -3.15
CA LEU A 127 -5.65 -11.10 -3.54
C LEU A 127 -6.40 -12.37 -3.10
N SER A 128 -6.30 -13.39 -3.94
CA SER A 128 -6.79 -14.74 -3.67
C SER A 128 -5.68 -15.60 -3.05
N GLY A 129 -6.01 -16.86 -2.76
CA GLY A 129 -5.00 -17.84 -2.34
C GLY A 129 -3.88 -18.06 -3.39
N VAL A 130 -4.15 -17.80 -4.69
CA VAL A 130 -3.15 -17.92 -5.76
C VAL A 130 -2.09 -16.81 -5.64
N GLY A 131 -2.52 -15.56 -5.46
CA GLY A 131 -1.60 -14.44 -5.23
C GLY A 131 -0.81 -14.61 -3.94
N LEU A 132 -1.47 -15.05 -2.86
CA LEU A 132 -0.78 -15.32 -1.60
C LEU A 132 0.27 -16.43 -1.72
N ASN A 133 -0.03 -17.51 -2.44
CA ASN A 133 0.95 -18.57 -2.71
C ASN A 133 2.12 -18.05 -3.56
N SER A 134 1.86 -17.16 -4.52
CA SER A 134 2.91 -16.53 -5.32
C SER A 134 3.87 -15.74 -4.44
N ILE A 135 3.36 -14.94 -3.49
CA ILE A 135 4.18 -14.25 -2.47
C ILE A 135 5.00 -15.26 -1.68
N ALA A 136 4.38 -16.34 -1.20
CA ALA A 136 5.07 -17.36 -0.42
C ALA A 136 6.16 -18.10 -1.23
N GLU A 137 6.05 -18.17 -2.55
CA GLU A 137 7.05 -18.75 -3.45
C GLU A 137 8.20 -17.78 -3.73
N GLY A 138 7.92 -16.49 -3.93
CA GLY A 138 8.91 -15.48 -4.32
C GLY A 138 9.66 -14.83 -3.16
N CYS A 139 9.00 -14.61 -2.02
CA CYS A 139 9.52 -13.86 -0.89
C CYS A 139 9.86 -14.81 0.28
N LYS A 140 10.92 -15.61 0.12
CA LYS A 140 11.30 -16.66 1.08
C LYS A 140 11.87 -16.14 2.40
N GLU A 141 12.30 -14.88 2.44
CA GLU A 141 12.86 -14.23 3.62
C GLU A 141 11.80 -13.58 4.52
N LEU A 142 10.50 -13.72 4.21
CA LEU A 142 9.44 -13.10 5.01
C LEU A 142 9.42 -13.61 6.45
N GLU A 143 9.50 -12.64 7.38
CA GLU A 143 9.41 -12.78 8.83
C GLU A 143 8.05 -12.27 9.34
N VAL A 144 7.52 -11.22 8.71
CA VAL A 144 6.24 -10.59 9.07
C VAL A 144 5.33 -10.49 7.85
N LEU A 145 4.14 -11.08 7.94
CA LEU A 145 3.10 -10.99 6.92
C LEU A 145 1.78 -10.54 7.55
N ASP A 146 1.32 -9.35 7.17
CA ASP A 146 0.06 -8.80 7.63
C ASP A 146 -0.98 -8.77 6.50
N LEU A 147 -2.05 -9.55 6.68
CA LEU A 147 -3.15 -9.74 5.73
C LEU A 147 -4.49 -9.22 6.28
N PHE A 148 -4.47 -8.30 7.24
CA PHE A 148 -5.68 -7.77 7.86
C PHE A 148 -6.66 -7.24 6.80
N GLY A 149 -7.93 -7.64 6.89
CA GLY A 149 -8.98 -7.18 5.97
C GLY A 149 -8.96 -7.76 4.55
N CYS A 150 -8.07 -8.71 4.22
CA CYS A 150 -8.05 -9.37 2.90
C CYS A 150 -9.21 -10.38 2.76
N ALA A 151 -10.34 -9.90 2.24
CA ALA A 151 -11.63 -10.62 2.18
C ALA A 151 -11.68 -11.87 1.30
N ASN A 152 -10.78 -11.97 0.32
CA ASN A 152 -10.80 -13.05 -0.67
C ASN A 152 -9.95 -14.27 -0.27
N LEU A 153 -9.36 -14.25 0.93
CA LEU A 153 -8.51 -15.32 1.43
C LEU A 153 -9.29 -16.34 2.24
N THR A 154 -9.01 -17.62 2.00
CA THR A 154 -9.54 -18.74 2.78
C THR A 154 -8.52 -19.20 3.81
N SER A 155 -8.98 -19.77 4.94
CA SER A 155 -8.11 -20.35 5.96
C SER A 155 -7.11 -21.36 5.38
N ARG A 156 -7.59 -22.23 4.48
CA ARG A 156 -6.76 -23.21 3.78
C ARG A 156 -5.67 -22.56 2.92
N GLY A 157 -6.02 -21.53 2.15
CA GLY A 157 -5.04 -20.81 1.32
C GLY A 157 -3.96 -20.13 2.15
N ILE A 158 -4.33 -19.57 3.29
CA ILE A 158 -3.39 -18.94 4.24
C ILE A 158 -2.45 -19.99 4.84
N GLU A 159 -2.98 -21.13 5.29
CA GLU A 159 -2.18 -22.21 5.87
C GLU A 159 -1.19 -22.80 4.87
N GLN A 160 -1.60 -22.99 3.61
CA GLN A 160 -0.73 -23.45 2.53
C GLN A 160 0.43 -22.48 2.26
N ALA A 161 0.13 -21.18 2.16
CA ALA A 161 1.15 -20.16 1.94
C ALA A 161 2.11 -20.05 3.14
N ALA A 162 1.57 -20.03 4.37
CA ALA A 162 2.36 -19.97 5.59
C ALA A 162 3.31 -21.18 5.73
N ALA A 163 2.89 -22.38 5.33
CA ALA A 163 3.73 -23.57 5.35
C ALA A 163 4.98 -23.44 4.45
N ASN A 164 4.93 -22.59 3.42
CA ASN A 164 6.03 -22.33 2.49
C ASN A 164 7.00 -21.23 2.96
N LEU A 165 6.65 -20.48 4.00
CA LEU A 165 7.44 -19.38 4.58
C LEU A 165 8.14 -19.85 5.86
N LYS A 166 9.40 -20.28 5.74
CA LYS A 166 10.14 -20.94 6.84
C LYS A 166 10.62 -19.98 7.93
N ASN A 167 10.76 -18.71 7.61
CA ASN A 167 11.22 -17.67 8.53
C ASN A 167 10.06 -16.87 9.15
N LEU A 168 8.81 -17.25 8.87
CA LEU A 168 7.66 -16.47 9.28
C LEU A 168 7.48 -16.52 10.80
N GLU A 169 7.66 -15.38 11.45
CA GLU A 169 7.50 -15.20 12.89
C GLU A 169 6.11 -14.65 13.24
N MET A 170 5.58 -13.78 12.39
CA MET A 170 4.30 -13.11 12.61
C MET A 170 3.40 -13.19 11.38
N LEU A 171 2.19 -13.74 11.58
CA LEU A 171 1.13 -13.78 10.57
C LEU A 171 -0.14 -13.13 11.12
N VAL A 172 -0.51 -11.96 10.60
CA VAL A 172 -1.81 -11.35 10.89
C VAL A 172 -2.82 -11.89 9.87
N LYS A 173 -3.68 -12.81 10.31
CA LYS A 173 -4.75 -13.37 9.47
C LYS A 173 -5.82 -12.31 9.17
N PRO A 174 -6.58 -12.45 8.05
CA PRO A 174 -7.71 -11.59 7.79
C PRO A 174 -8.70 -11.62 8.96
N ASN A 175 -8.95 -10.45 9.55
CA ASN A 175 -9.99 -10.26 10.54
C ASN A 175 -10.97 -9.22 9.98
N PHE A 176 -12.23 -9.63 9.83
CA PHE A 176 -13.33 -8.77 9.36
C PHE A 176 -14.12 -8.15 10.50
N TYR A 177 -13.77 -8.46 11.75
CA TYR A 177 -14.30 -7.78 12.90
C TYR A 177 -13.69 -6.39 12.97
N ILE A 178 -14.40 -5.42 12.42
CA ILE A 178 -14.16 -4.00 12.69
C ILE A 178 -15.07 -3.67 13.87
N PRO A 179 -14.54 -3.48 15.10
CA PRO A 179 -15.35 -2.96 16.18
C PRO A 179 -16.01 -1.66 15.71
N ARG A 180 -17.29 -1.43 16.00
CA ARG A 180 -17.93 -0.13 15.69
C ARG A 180 -17.12 1.06 16.25
N SER A 181 -16.36 0.86 17.33
CA SER A 181 -15.43 1.83 17.90
C SER A 181 -14.20 2.13 17.04
N ALA A 182 -13.78 1.23 16.14
CA ALA A 182 -12.67 1.47 15.22
C ALA A 182 -13.06 2.44 14.09
N PHE A 183 -14.34 2.55 13.75
CA PHE A 183 -14.86 3.63 12.88
C PHE A 183 -14.82 5.00 13.58
N HIS A 184 -14.73 5.04 14.91
CA HIS A 184 -14.58 6.28 15.68
C HIS A 184 -13.13 6.69 15.88
N MET A 185 -12.15 5.83 15.59
CA MET A 185 -10.76 6.11 15.98
C MET A 185 -10.07 7.12 15.08
N GLU A 186 -10.56 7.36 13.88
CA GLU A 186 -10.27 8.60 13.16
C GLU A 186 -11.53 8.95 12.35
N ARG A 187 -12.35 9.89 12.85
CA ARG A 187 -12.97 10.84 11.92
C ARG A 187 -11.80 11.46 11.19
N TYR A 188 -11.42 10.86 10.06
CA TYR A 188 -10.38 11.32 9.16
C TYR A 188 -10.44 12.84 9.11
N GLY A 189 -9.50 13.50 9.79
CA GLY A 189 -9.29 14.94 9.77
C GLY A 189 -8.80 15.44 8.40
N HIS A 190 -9.10 14.70 7.33
CA HIS A 190 -8.68 14.95 5.97
C HIS A 190 -9.82 14.86 4.95
N TRP A 191 -11.03 14.39 5.32
CA TRP A 191 -12.20 14.54 4.44
C TRP A 191 -12.95 15.86 4.69
N GLN A 192 -12.60 16.62 5.74
CA GLN A 192 -13.05 18.00 5.91
C GLN A 192 -12.39 18.97 4.90
N LEU A 193 -11.36 18.56 4.16
CA LEU A 193 -10.75 19.38 3.11
C LEU A 193 -11.56 19.40 1.79
N TYR A 194 -12.67 18.66 1.71
CA TYR A 194 -13.59 18.72 0.57
C TYR A 194 -14.80 19.65 0.78
N ASP A 195 -14.87 20.35 1.92
CA ASP A 195 -15.83 21.45 2.10
C ASP A 195 -15.08 22.79 1.99
N GLU A 196 -14.74 23.18 0.76
CA GLU A 196 -14.26 24.53 0.41
C GLU A 196 -15.37 25.59 0.64
N ARG A 197 -15.90 25.68 1.86
CA ARG A 197 -16.85 26.72 2.27
C ARG A 197 -16.49 27.48 3.52
N PHE A 198 -15.41 27.16 4.22
CA PHE A 198 -14.97 27.96 5.38
C PHE A 198 -13.46 28.21 5.37
N GLN A 199 -13.12 29.47 5.11
CA GLN A 199 -11.77 30.02 5.06
C GLN A 199 -11.03 30.00 6.42
N THR A 200 -9.73 30.26 6.29
CA THR A 200 -8.78 30.93 7.21
C THR A 200 -7.78 30.06 7.97
N ASN A 201 -6.51 30.26 7.59
CA ASN A 201 -5.27 30.21 8.37
C ASN A 201 -5.08 29.05 9.35
N VAL A 202 -4.05 28.21 9.15
CA VAL A 202 -2.85 28.12 10.02
C VAL A 202 -1.82 27.22 9.30
N PHE A 203 -0.69 27.80 8.87
CA PHE A 203 0.59 27.10 8.84
C PHE A 203 1.54 27.87 9.77
N GLN A 204 1.95 27.23 10.87
CA GLN A 204 3.17 27.57 11.59
C GLN A 204 4.25 26.57 11.20
N ILE A 205 5.46 27.10 11.15
CA ILE A 205 6.72 26.60 10.60
C ILE A 205 7.15 25.28 11.25
#